data_AF-Q4RI88-F1
#
_entry.id   AF-Q4RI88-F1
#
_cell.length_a   1.000
_cell.length_b   1.000
_cell.length_c   1.000
_cell.angle_alpha   90.00
_cell.angle_beta   90.00
_cell.angle_gamma   90.00
#
_symmetry.space_group_name_H-M   'P 1'
#
loop_
_entity.id
_entity.type
_entity.pdbx_description
1 polymer ?
#
loop_
_entity_poly.entity_id
_entity_poly.type
_entity_poly.pdbx_seq_one_letter_code
_entity_poly.pdbx_strand_id
1 'polypeptide(L)'
;MKYVIALLAVSAVALALLIVHGVVQEMNLHRLKTRTASSALSVDSKEQTIVATKNQVAQLRIAMETERTKAKELAKRHEEIENAKRESEAKLQACNTEKDAEAKKKTETENTINELKENKTVNELKEEIEKTKKLIKNRDQLVCALADQTQDEVKKLCAE
;
A
#
# COMPACT_ATOMS: atom_id res chain seq x y z
N MET A 1 -4.09 -77.40 85.98
CA MET A 1 -4.26 -75.99 86.43
C MET A 1 -3.19 -75.06 85.85
N LYS A 2 -1.88 -75.22 86.12
CA LYS A 2 -0.82 -74.29 85.64
C LYS A 2 -0.76 -74.10 84.12
N TYR A 3 -0.90 -75.17 83.33
CA TYR A 3 -0.90 -75.11 81.87
C TYR A 3 -2.12 -74.39 81.28
N VAL A 4 -3.29 -74.50 81.93
CA VAL A 4 -4.52 -73.83 81.49
C VAL A 4 -4.39 -72.31 81.65
N ILE A 5 -3.79 -71.87 82.77
CA ILE A 5 -3.54 -70.44 83.02
C ILE A 5 -2.54 -69.87 82.02
N ALA A 6 -1.45 -70.62 81.73
CA ALA A 6 -0.48 -70.20 80.71
C ALA A 6 -1.11 -70.08 79.31
N LEU A 7 -2.01 -71.00 78.95
CA LEU A 7 -2.68 -71.00 77.65
C LEU A 7 -3.67 -69.85 77.51
N LEU A 8 -4.40 -69.50 78.59
CA LEU A 8 -5.26 -68.32 78.64
C LEU A 8 -4.45 -67.01 78.51
N ALA A 9 -3.30 -66.93 79.17
CA ALA A 9 -2.43 -65.76 79.07
C ALA A 9 -1.88 -65.57 77.65
N VAL A 10 -1.42 -66.66 77.00
CA VAL A 10 -0.95 -66.62 75.59
C VAL A 10 -2.08 -66.22 74.65
N SER A 11 -3.29 -66.75 74.84
CA SER A 11 -4.47 -66.38 74.05
C SER A 11 -4.83 -64.90 74.20
N ALA A 12 -4.82 -64.37 75.42
CA ALA A 12 -5.10 -62.96 75.66
C ALA A 12 -4.05 -62.04 75.01
N VAL A 13 -2.76 -62.40 75.08
CA VAL A 13 -1.67 -61.66 74.42
C VAL A 13 -1.82 -61.69 72.90
N ALA A 14 -2.12 -62.85 72.31
CA ALA A 14 -2.34 -62.96 70.87
C ALA A 14 -3.51 -62.07 70.41
N LEU A 15 -4.61 -62.05 71.17
CA LEU A 15 -5.78 -61.24 70.86
C LEU A 15 -5.47 -59.73 70.97
N ALA A 16 -4.71 -59.32 71.98
CA ALA A 16 -4.24 -57.94 72.12
C ALA A 16 -3.34 -57.50 70.94
N LEU A 17 -2.41 -58.35 70.50
CA LEU A 17 -1.56 -58.07 69.34
C LEU A 17 -2.37 -57.92 68.04
N LEU A 18 -3.39 -58.76 67.84
CA LEU A 18 -4.30 -58.65 66.68
C LEU A 18 -5.08 -57.33 66.69
N ILE A 19 -5.56 -56.89 67.85
CA ILE A 19 -6.24 -55.59 67.99
C ILE A 19 -5.27 -54.45 67.64
N VAL A 20 -4.05 -54.46 68.18
CA VAL A 20 -3.04 -53.42 67.88
C VAL A 20 -2.70 -53.39 66.39
N HIS A 21 -2.50 -54.55 65.76
CA HIS A 21 -2.27 -54.63 64.32
C HIS A 21 -3.47 -54.11 63.51
N GLY A 22 -4.70 -54.42 63.92
CA GLY A 22 -5.91 -53.91 63.29
C GLY A 22 -6.00 -52.39 63.36
N VAL A 23 -5.76 -51.79 64.53
CA VAL A 23 -5.78 -50.33 64.71
C VAL A 23 -4.70 -49.65 63.88
N VAL A 24 -3.48 -50.21 63.83
CA VAL A 24 -2.39 -49.65 63.02
C VAL A 24 -2.70 -49.73 61.53
N GLN A 25 -3.30 -50.83 61.06
CA GLN A 25 -3.74 -50.97 59.66
C GLN A 25 -4.83 -49.97 59.30
N GLU A 26 -5.84 -49.82 60.16
CA GLU A 26 -6.91 -48.84 59.93
C GLU A 26 -6.36 -47.41 59.91
N MET A 27 -5.50 -47.04 60.85
CA MET A 27 -4.91 -45.71 60.90
C MET A 27 -4.05 -45.42 59.66
N ASN A 28 -3.29 -46.41 59.18
CA ASN A 28 -2.53 -46.29 57.95
C ASN A 28 -3.43 -46.17 56.72
N LEU A 29 -4.51 -46.96 56.64
CA LEU A 29 -5.48 -46.88 55.55
C LEU A 29 -6.18 -45.52 55.53
N HIS A 30 -6.59 -45.02 56.69
CA HIS A 30 -7.22 -43.71 56.82
C HIS A 30 -6.27 -42.60 56.38
N ARG A 31 -5.01 -42.63 56.83
CA ARG A 31 -3.98 -41.68 56.43
C ARG A 31 -3.73 -41.72 54.92
N LEU A 32 -3.66 -42.92 54.33
CA LEU A 32 -3.47 -43.08 52.90
C LEU A 32 -4.66 -42.50 52.13
N LYS A 33 -5.89 -42.81 52.55
CA LYS A 33 -7.13 -42.30 51.94
C LYS A 33 -7.20 -40.77 51.98
N THR A 34 -6.88 -40.17 53.13
CA THR A 34 -6.84 -38.71 53.29
C THR A 34 -5.77 -38.08 52.40
N ARG A 35 -4.58 -38.69 52.32
CA ARG A 35 -3.50 -38.21 51.44
C ARG A 35 -3.84 -38.34 49.95
N THR A 36 -4.50 -39.42 49.55
CA THR A 36 -4.95 -39.60 48.17
C THR A 36 -6.01 -38.58 47.81
N ALA A 37 -6.98 -38.32 48.69
CA ALA A 37 -8.00 -37.30 48.48
C ALA A 37 -7.39 -35.90 48.36
N SER A 38 -6.45 -35.53 49.23
CA SER A 38 -5.78 -34.22 49.15
C SER A 38 -4.89 -34.09 47.93
N SER A 39 -4.21 -35.16 47.53
CA SER A 39 -3.39 -35.18 46.32
C SER A 39 -4.24 -35.07 45.05
N ALA A 40 -5.41 -35.72 45.01
CA ALA A 40 -6.35 -35.62 43.90
C ALA A 40 -6.85 -34.18 43.71
N LEU A 41 -7.22 -33.49 44.79
CA LEU A 41 -7.60 -32.07 44.72
C LEU A 41 -6.46 -31.17 44.24
N SER A 42 -5.23 -31.44 44.67
CA SER A 42 -4.05 -30.70 44.20
C SER A 42 -3.78 -30.92 42.71
N VAL A 43 -3.95 -32.16 42.22
CA VAL A 43 -3.80 -32.49 40.81
C VAL A 43 -4.90 -31.83 39.97
N ASP A 44 -6.15 -31.89 40.40
CA ASP A 44 -7.28 -31.26 39.70
C ASP A 44 -7.08 -29.74 39.56
N SER A 45 -6.67 -29.07 40.64
CA SER A 45 -6.37 -27.63 40.60
C SER A 45 -5.23 -27.29 39.62
N LYS A 46 -4.18 -28.12 39.58
CA LYS A 46 -3.08 -27.96 38.62
C LYS A 46 -3.54 -28.22 37.19
N GLU A 47 -4.38 -29.22 36.97
CA GLU A 47 -4.94 -29.54 35.67
C GLU A 47 -5.81 -28.39 35.12
N GLN A 48 -6.67 -27.82 35.96
CA GLN A 48 -7.44 -26.62 35.60
C GLN A 48 -6.54 -25.44 35.24
N THR A 49 -5.44 -25.24 35.99
CA THR A 49 -4.46 -24.18 35.71
C THR A 49 -3.75 -24.42 34.37
N ILE A 50 -3.39 -25.66 34.06
CA ILE A 50 -2.77 -26.04 32.78
C ILE A 50 -3.75 -25.80 31.63
N VAL A 51 -5.02 -26.19 31.77
CA VAL A 51 -6.06 -25.95 30.76
C VAL A 51 -6.27 -24.45 30.53
N ALA A 52 -6.35 -23.65 31.60
CA ALA A 52 -6.47 -22.20 31.50
C ALA A 52 -5.27 -21.57 30.76
N THR A 53 -4.05 -21.97 31.13
CA THR A 53 -2.82 -21.49 30.49
C THR A 53 -2.75 -21.90 29.02
N LYS A 54 -3.13 -23.15 28.71
CA LYS A 54 -3.20 -23.64 27.33
C LYS A 54 -4.16 -22.81 26.48
N ASN A 55 -5.32 -22.45 27.03
CA ASN A 55 -6.29 -21.58 26.35
C ASN A 55 -5.72 -20.17 26.11
N GLN A 56 -5.03 -19.60 27.09
CA GLN A 56 -4.35 -18.30 26.92
C GLN A 56 -3.27 -18.35 25.84
N VAL A 57 -2.46 -19.41 25.81
CA VAL A 57 -1.44 -19.62 24.77
C VAL A 57 -2.08 -19.76 23.38
N ALA A 58 -3.21 -20.47 23.27
CA ALA A 58 -3.95 -20.58 22.02
C ALA A 58 -4.48 -19.23 21.53
N GLN A 59 -5.05 -18.41 22.43
CA GLN A 59 -5.52 -17.07 22.11
C GLN A 59 -4.36 -16.15 21.68
N LEU A 60 -3.24 -16.18 22.41
CA LEU A 60 -2.03 -15.43 22.05
C LEU A 60 -1.49 -15.83 20.67
N ARG A 61 -1.51 -17.12 20.35
CA ARG A 61 -1.11 -17.62 19.03
C ARG A 61 -2.00 -17.07 17.92
N ILE A 62 -3.31 -17.09 18.09
CA ILE A 62 -4.27 -16.52 17.13
C ILE A 62 -4.03 -15.01 16.96
N ALA A 63 -3.82 -14.28 18.06
CA ALA A 63 -3.53 -12.86 18.03
C ALA A 63 -2.22 -12.56 17.28
N MET A 64 -1.16 -13.33 17.53
CA MET A 64 0.11 -13.20 16.80
C MET A 64 -0.04 -13.51 15.31
N GLU A 65 -0.78 -14.54 14.93
CA GLU A 65 -1.04 -14.85 13.52
C GLU A 65 -1.81 -13.71 12.85
N THR A 66 -2.80 -13.14 13.53
CA THR A 66 -3.55 -11.98 13.06
C THR A 66 -2.64 -10.77 12.86
N GLU A 67 -1.82 -10.41 13.85
CA GLU A 67 -0.88 -9.28 13.73
C GLU A 67 0.17 -9.52 12.65
N ARG A 68 0.64 -10.77 12.49
CA ARG A 68 1.55 -11.14 11.40
C ARG A 68 0.90 -10.96 10.02
N THR A 69 -0.38 -11.29 9.87
CA THR A 69 -1.11 -11.05 8.61
C THR A 69 -1.28 -9.57 8.32
N LYS A 70 -1.64 -8.76 9.33
CA LYS A 70 -1.71 -7.29 9.19
C LYS A 70 -0.37 -6.68 8.81
N ALA A 71 0.72 -7.14 9.44
CA ALA A 71 2.08 -6.67 9.13
C ALA A 71 2.47 -6.98 7.68
N LYS A 72 2.12 -8.16 7.16
CA LYS A 72 2.33 -8.50 5.75
C LYS A 72 1.50 -7.62 4.81
N GLU A 73 0.24 -7.35 5.16
CA GLU A 73 -0.61 -6.48 4.36
C GLU A 73 -0.08 -5.04 4.34
N LEU A 74 0.35 -4.52 5.50
CA LEU A 74 0.99 -3.21 5.63
C LEU A 74 2.27 -3.11 4.79
N ALA A 75 3.12 -4.14 4.81
CA ALA A 75 4.32 -4.17 3.98
C ALA A 75 3.98 -4.12 2.48
N LYS A 76 2.98 -4.89 2.04
CA LYS A 76 2.50 -4.87 0.65
C LYS A 76 1.95 -3.50 0.26
N ARG A 77 1.10 -2.90 1.10
CA ARG A 77 0.56 -1.55 0.86
C ARG A 77 1.66 -0.50 0.79
N HIS A 78 2.70 -0.62 1.63
CA HIS A 78 3.84 0.27 1.58
C HIS A 78 4.57 0.15 0.23
N GLU A 79 4.81 -1.06 -0.26
CA GLU A 79 5.44 -1.28 -1.56
C GLU A 79 4.61 -0.69 -2.71
N GLU A 80 3.29 -0.88 -2.70
CA GLU A 80 2.37 -0.29 -3.67
C GLU A 80 2.43 1.25 -3.65
N ILE A 81 2.44 1.87 -2.47
CA ILE A 81 2.56 3.33 -2.32
C ILE A 81 3.92 3.82 -2.83
N GLU A 82 5.01 3.11 -2.54
CA GLU A 82 6.35 3.50 -2.96
C GLU A 82 6.51 3.42 -4.48
N ASN A 83 5.95 2.39 -5.11
CA ASN A 83 5.90 2.26 -6.56
C ASN A 83 5.05 3.37 -7.19
N ALA A 84 3.85 3.63 -6.67
CA ALA A 84 2.99 4.73 -7.15
C ALA A 84 3.68 6.10 -7.02
N LYS A 85 4.43 6.31 -5.93
CA LYS A 85 5.22 7.53 -5.73
C LYS A 85 6.32 7.66 -6.79
N ARG A 86 7.10 6.60 -7.04
CA ARG A 86 8.15 6.60 -8.08
C ARG A 86 7.59 6.87 -9.47
N GLU A 87 6.44 6.25 -9.81
CA GLU A 87 5.76 6.53 -11.07
C GLU A 87 5.29 7.98 -11.17
N SER A 88 4.75 8.54 -10.09
CA SER A 88 4.33 9.94 -10.05
C SER A 88 5.52 10.89 -10.19
N GLU A 89 6.64 10.61 -9.54
CA GLU A 89 7.88 11.40 -9.66
C GLU A 89 8.43 11.34 -11.09
N ALA A 90 8.45 10.15 -11.71
CA ALA A 90 8.86 10.00 -13.11
C ALA A 90 7.96 10.79 -14.07
N LYS A 91 6.64 10.72 -13.87
CA LYS A 91 5.67 11.51 -14.67
C LYS A 91 5.86 13.01 -14.47
N LEU A 92 6.10 13.46 -13.24
CA LEU A 92 6.36 14.86 -12.93
C LEU A 92 7.65 15.35 -13.60
N GLN A 93 8.70 14.54 -13.55
CA GLN A 93 9.97 14.84 -14.21
C GLN A 93 9.80 14.94 -15.72
N ALA A 94 9.10 13.99 -16.35
CA ALA A 94 8.79 14.03 -17.77
C ALA A 94 8.01 15.30 -18.14
N CYS A 95 6.95 15.63 -17.41
CA CYS A 95 6.15 16.84 -17.61
C CYS A 95 7.00 18.12 -17.52
N ASN A 96 7.90 18.21 -16.54
CA ASN A 96 8.80 19.35 -16.41
C ASN A 96 9.78 19.44 -17.60
N THR A 97 10.34 18.31 -18.04
CA THR A 97 11.23 18.31 -19.22
C THR A 97 10.50 18.69 -20.52
N GLU A 98 9.26 18.24 -20.69
CA GLU A 98 8.42 18.63 -21.83
C GLU A 98 8.11 20.13 -21.79
N LYS A 99 7.73 20.66 -20.62
CA LYS A 99 7.50 22.09 -20.41
C LYS A 99 8.74 22.92 -20.76
N ASP A 100 9.92 22.50 -20.32
CA ASP A 100 11.18 23.20 -20.63
C ASP A 100 11.51 23.13 -22.12
N ALA A 101 11.28 21.99 -22.76
CA ALA A 101 11.47 21.83 -24.20
C ALA A 101 10.50 22.70 -25.00
N GLU A 102 9.24 22.79 -24.58
CA GLU A 102 8.23 23.61 -25.22
C GLU A 102 8.49 25.11 -25.01
N ALA A 103 8.93 25.52 -23.82
CA ALA A 103 9.38 26.89 -23.56
C ALA A 103 10.55 27.28 -24.49
N LYS A 104 11.54 26.40 -24.68
CA LYS A 104 12.65 26.61 -25.61
C LYS A 104 12.17 26.74 -27.05
N LYS A 105 11.32 25.82 -27.51
CA LYS A 105 10.73 25.88 -28.87
C LYS A 105 9.96 27.17 -29.08
N LYS A 106 9.20 27.62 -28.09
CA LYS A 106 8.46 28.88 -28.16
C LYS A 106 9.41 30.06 -28.31
N THR A 107 10.46 30.16 -27.50
CA THR A 107 11.46 31.23 -27.63
C THR A 107 12.20 31.19 -28.97
N GLU A 108 12.52 30.00 -29.47
CA GLU A 108 13.19 29.83 -30.76
C GLU A 108 12.28 30.27 -31.92
N THR A 109 11.00 29.91 -31.86
CA THR A 109 9.98 30.32 -32.84
C THR A 109 9.73 31.83 -32.80
N GLU A 110 9.64 32.42 -31.60
CA GLU A 110 9.50 33.88 -31.45
C GLU A 110 10.73 34.62 -32.02
N ASN A 111 11.93 34.11 -31.77
CA ASN A 111 13.17 34.66 -32.33
C ASN A 111 13.19 34.57 -33.86
N THR A 112 12.84 33.41 -34.45
CA THR A 112 12.80 33.26 -35.92
C THR A 112 11.74 34.17 -36.55
N ILE A 113 10.58 34.33 -35.91
CA ILE A 113 9.54 35.26 -36.37
C ILE A 113 10.06 36.70 -36.36
N ASN A 114 10.76 37.11 -35.31
CA ASN A 114 11.32 38.46 -35.21
C ASN A 114 12.42 38.68 -36.25
N GLU A 115 13.34 37.73 -36.42
CA GLU A 115 14.36 37.79 -37.47
C GLU A 115 13.74 37.89 -38.87
N LEU A 116 12.66 37.15 -39.17
CA LEU A 116 11.95 37.27 -40.45
C LEU A 116 11.29 38.63 -40.65
N LYS A 117 10.78 39.25 -39.58
CA LYS A 117 10.18 40.60 -39.64
C LYS A 117 11.23 41.69 -39.84
N GLU A 118 12.38 41.54 -39.21
CA GLU A 118 13.50 42.47 -39.32
C GLU A 118 14.35 42.23 -40.58
N ASN A 119 14.12 41.12 -41.30
CA ASN A 119 14.82 40.79 -42.52
C ASN A 119 14.62 41.90 -43.57
N LYS A 120 15.70 42.64 -43.81
CA LYS A 120 15.76 43.77 -44.72
C LYS A 120 15.31 43.40 -46.13
N THR A 121 15.69 42.23 -46.63
CA THR A 121 15.35 41.75 -47.96
C THR A 121 13.85 41.49 -48.11
N VAL A 122 13.20 40.95 -47.07
CA VAL A 122 11.74 40.74 -47.05
C VAL A 122 11.00 42.07 -47.05
N ASN A 123 11.48 43.05 -46.29
CA ASN A 123 10.88 44.38 -46.24
C ASN A 123 11.10 45.14 -47.56
N GLU A 124 12.29 45.06 -48.14
CA GLU A 124 12.59 45.60 -49.48
C GLU A 124 11.69 44.95 -50.54
N LEU A 125 11.52 43.62 -50.53
CA LEU A 125 10.59 42.90 -51.41
C LEU A 125 9.13 43.34 -51.22
N LYS A 126 8.67 43.53 -49.98
CA LYS A 126 7.31 44.05 -49.71
C LYS A 126 7.12 45.46 -50.27
N GLU A 127 8.10 46.34 -50.08
CA GLU A 127 8.06 47.69 -50.62
C GLU A 127 8.08 47.70 -52.16
N GLU A 128 8.89 46.84 -52.78
CA GLU A 128 8.93 46.69 -54.23
C GLU A 128 7.61 46.15 -54.80
N ILE A 129 6.98 45.18 -54.12
CA ILE A 129 5.65 44.68 -54.49
C ILE A 129 4.62 45.82 -54.45
N GLU A 130 4.61 46.63 -53.39
CA GLU A 130 3.67 47.76 -53.28
C GLU A 130 3.94 48.86 -54.32
N LYS A 131 5.21 49.17 -54.59
CA LYS A 131 5.58 50.09 -55.68
C LYS A 131 5.11 49.58 -57.03
N THR A 132 5.37 48.30 -57.32
CA THR A 132 4.96 47.64 -58.57
C THR A 132 3.44 47.62 -58.71
N LYS A 133 2.71 47.33 -57.63
CA LYS A 133 1.25 47.34 -57.59
C LYS A 133 0.68 48.73 -57.93
N LYS A 134 1.27 49.80 -57.40
CA LYS A 134 0.88 51.18 -57.74
C LYS A 134 1.17 51.50 -59.21
N LEU A 135 2.32 51.07 -59.72
CA LEU A 135 2.68 51.28 -61.13
C LEU A 135 1.71 50.57 -62.07
N ILE A 136 1.39 49.30 -61.78
CA ILE A 136 0.41 48.51 -62.55
C ILE A 136 -0.95 49.20 -62.52
N LYS A 137 -1.44 49.59 -61.33
CA LYS A 137 -2.73 50.29 -61.21
C LYS A 137 -2.76 51.59 -62.02
N ASN A 138 -1.70 52.39 -61.97
CA ASN A 138 -1.63 53.65 -62.71
C ASN A 138 -1.56 53.42 -64.23
N ARG A 139 -0.81 52.40 -64.66
CA ARG A 139 -0.77 51.98 -66.08
C ARG A 139 -2.14 51.52 -66.54
N ASP A 140 -2.81 50.68 -65.77
CA ASP A 140 -4.12 50.14 -66.13
C ASP A 140 -5.15 51.27 -66.22
N GLN A 141 -5.10 52.27 -65.31
CA GLN A 141 -5.91 53.49 -65.41
C GLN A 141 -5.63 54.30 -66.70
N LEU A 142 -4.35 54.48 -67.07
CA LEU A 142 -3.98 55.19 -68.31
C LEU A 142 -4.43 54.44 -69.56
N VAL A 143 -4.28 53.11 -69.58
CA VAL A 143 -4.78 52.27 -70.67
C VAL A 143 -6.28 52.40 -70.80
N CYS A 144 -7.02 52.34 -69.68
CA CYS A 144 -8.47 52.51 -69.66
C CYS A 144 -8.95 53.90 -70.08
N ALA A 145 -8.14 54.94 -69.86
CA ALA A 145 -8.44 56.31 -70.31
C ALA A 145 -8.26 56.49 -71.84
N LEU A 146 -7.39 55.69 -72.47
CA LEU A 146 -7.09 55.76 -73.90
C LEU A 146 -7.79 54.68 -74.73
N ALA A 147 -8.33 53.65 -74.08
CA ALA A 147 -8.92 52.50 -74.74
C ALA A 147 -10.36 52.78 -75.22
N ASP A 148 -10.70 52.23 -76.38
CA ASP A 148 -12.02 52.33 -76.97
C ASP A 148 -13.02 51.48 -76.17
N GLN A 149 -13.87 52.15 -75.40
CA GLN A 149 -14.89 51.59 -74.51
C GLN A 149 -16.00 50.83 -75.25
N THR A 150 -15.97 50.78 -76.58
CA THR A 150 -16.93 50.00 -77.40
C THR A 150 -16.55 48.53 -77.54
N GLN A 151 -15.32 48.14 -77.18
CA GLN A 151 -14.89 46.73 -77.14
C GLN A 151 -15.18 46.06 -75.79
N ASP A 152 -15.82 44.89 -75.81
CA ASP A 152 -16.23 44.16 -74.60
C ASP A 152 -15.06 43.73 -73.70
N GLU A 153 -13.88 43.48 -74.26
CA GLU A 153 -12.68 43.09 -73.49
C GLU A 153 -12.11 44.27 -72.69
N VAL A 154 -12.14 45.47 -73.27
CA VAL A 154 -11.72 46.71 -72.60
C VAL A 154 -12.68 47.06 -71.46
N LYS A 155 -13.99 46.90 -71.67
CA LYS A 155 -15.00 47.09 -70.61
C LYS A 155 -14.77 46.17 -69.41
N LYS A 156 -14.38 44.91 -69.64
CA LYS A 156 -14.07 43.97 -68.54
C LYS A 156 -12.80 44.34 -67.78
N LEU A 157 -11.76 44.77 -68.49
CA LEU A 157 -10.47 45.14 -67.88
C LEU A 157 -10.56 46.44 -67.06
N CYS A 158 -11.44 47.36 -67.47
CA CYS A 158 -11.58 48.71 -66.91
C CYS A 158 -12.76 48.87 -65.93
N ALA A 159 -13.38 47.77 -65.50
CA ALA A 159 -14.54 47.77 -64.62
C ALA A 159 -14.22 47.70 -63.10
N GLU A 160 -12.92 47.64 -62.72
CA GLU A 160 -12.45 47.64 -61.33
C GLU A 160 -11.72 48.94 -60.94
#